data_AF-A0A0X3T6T3-F1
#
_entry.id   AF-A0A0X3T6T3-F1
#
_cell.length_a   1.000
_cell.length_b   1.000
_cell.length_c   1.000
_cell.angle_alpha   90.00
_cell.angle_beta   90.00
_cell.angle_gamma   90.00
#
_symmetry.space_group_name_H-M   'P 1'
#
loop_
_entity.id
_entity.type
_entity.pdbx_description
1 polymer ?
#
loop_
_entity_poly.entity_id
_entity_poly.type
_entity_poly.pdbx_seq_one_letter_code
_entity_poly.pdbx_strand_id
1 'polypeptide(L)'
;MPQFSLSPKLTTRLVVAWLFLSLSHFSQAAIHSDLPDLGAPDLVTYTPEKEKALGRAFSTTLHTQFAMIQDPTLLDYIRQIGARITSKTASHRSYRFYVIDRPEINAFAGPNGIIGLHAGLILAARSEDELASVIAHEIAHVTQHHLSRRFDYQNSNTAATIASLIAAILVGSQNPSAGMATIMGSAGLNIQQQLKNSRLHENEADHFGIRYLSEAGYNPYAMGDFFGRLARESQYDEFTLPEILRTHPVSADRLARADDRAQQMPKTTQQRAFKKDTLTLMKLRLRNLKNQPASQVTQKTYTPAQRCYQKNHQAWLEQAATQVAYSLKCLDQADKASPQSPYFKLLAAQIQIRLAQPQALQTLRYLSELYPGNAAIALTQANALAEFDSKQAAINLLTERLVEFEHQGAFYERLARYYSQQNDDFGTHYYLALQEEHLGNIEKAHYLARQAETFLTAEMRKKNAKLERLKSRLEQYR
;
A
#
# COMPACT_ATOMS: atom_id res chain seq x y z
N MET A 1 -34.56 -24.71 -85.49
CA MET A 1 -34.49 -26.19 -85.35
C MET A 1 -33.43 -26.66 -86.33
N PRO A 2 -32.44 -27.52 -85.98
CA PRO A 2 -32.39 -28.54 -84.92
C PRO A 2 -31.21 -28.35 -83.92
N GLN A 3 -31.43 -28.63 -82.63
CA GLN A 3 -30.98 -29.79 -81.83
C GLN A 3 -29.62 -29.64 -81.14
N PHE A 4 -29.72 -29.58 -79.81
CA PHE A 4 -28.65 -29.71 -78.82
C PHE A 4 -28.02 -31.11 -78.84
N SER A 5 -26.70 -31.18 -78.66
CA SER A 5 -26.06 -32.27 -77.92
C SER A 5 -24.78 -31.77 -77.24
N LEU A 6 -24.88 -31.34 -75.98
CA LEU A 6 -23.73 -31.12 -75.12
C LEU A 6 -23.49 -32.38 -74.28
N SER A 7 -22.27 -32.90 -74.39
CA SER A 7 -21.75 -34.10 -73.71
C SER A 7 -21.76 -33.98 -72.18
N PRO A 8 -22.03 -35.06 -71.43
CA PRO A 8 -22.12 -35.02 -69.98
C PRO A 8 -20.76 -35.27 -69.34
N LYS A 9 -19.84 -34.29 -69.36
CA LYS A 9 -18.59 -34.35 -68.57
C LYS A 9 -18.11 -32.99 -68.06
N LEU A 10 -19.02 -32.14 -67.58
CA LEU A 10 -18.62 -30.89 -66.91
C LEU A 10 -19.51 -30.51 -65.71
N THR A 11 -20.05 -31.50 -64.99
CA THR A 11 -20.86 -31.28 -63.77
C THR A 11 -20.24 -31.93 -62.53
N THR A 12 -18.91 -32.05 -62.48
CA THR A 12 -18.20 -32.59 -61.30
C THR A 12 -16.92 -31.82 -60.95
N ARG A 13 -16.82 -30.54 -61.35
CA ARG A 13 -15.71 -29.66 -60.92
C ARG A 13 -16.12 -28.26 -60.46
N LEU A 14 -17.42 -27.97 -60.34
CA LEU A 14 -17.91 -26.66 -59.86
C LEU A 14 -18.69 -26.71 -58.54
N VAL A 15 -18.81 -27.88 -57.88
CA VAL A 15 -19.39 -28.00 -56.53
C VAL A 15 -18.31 -28.08 -55.44
N VAL A 16 -17.04 -28.33 -55.79
CA VAL A 16 -15.94 -28.38 -54.81
C VAL A 16 -15.32 -27.00 -54.56
N ALA A 17 -15.55 -26.01 -55.44
CA ALA A 17 -15.03 -24.65 -55.28
C ALA A 17 -15.92 -23.72 -54.43
N TRP A 18 -17.15 -24.12 -54.12
CA TRP A 18 -18.08 -23.37 -53.26
C TRP A 18 -18.26 -23.98 -51.86
N LEU A 19 -17.47 -25.00 -51.52
CA LEU A 19 -17.38 -25.58 -50.17
C LEU A 19 -16.07 -25.23 -49.45
N PHE A 20 -15.19 -24.45 -50.10
CA PHE A 20 -13.91 -23.99 -49.52
C PHE A 20 -13.81 -22.46 -49.35
N LEU A 21 -14.89 -21.71 -49.59
CA LEU A 21 -14.94 -20.25 -49.44
C LEU A 21 -15.93 -19.77 -48.36
N SER A 22 -16.21 -20.59 -47.36
CA SER A 22 -17.11 -20.25 -46.26
C SER A 22 -16.59 -20.68 -44.88
N LEU A 23 -15.28 -20.52 -44.61
CA LEU A 23 -14.68 -20.63 -43.27
C LEU A 23 -13.39 -19.81 -43.22
N SER A 24 -13.51 -18.49 -43.27
CA SER A 24 -12.39 -17.59 -42.97
C SER A 24 -12.90 -16.35 -42.23
N HIS A 25 -13.71 -16.57 -41.22
CA HIS A 25 -13.91 -15.63 -40.12
C HIS A 25 -13.52 -16.37 -38.84
N PHE A 26 -12.22 -16.67 -38.70
CA PHE A 26 -11.69 -16.82 -37.35
C PHE A 26 -11.74 -15.42 -36.74
N SER A 27 -12.84 -15.14 -36.03
CA SER A 27 -12.79 -14.17 -34.95
C SER A 27 -11.54 -14.52 -34.14
N GLN A 28 -10.59 -13.60 -34.08
CA GLN A 28 -9.61 -13.58 -33.01
C GLN A 28 -10.41 -13.37 -31.72
N ALA A 29 -10.99 -14.46 -31.20
CA ALA A 29 -11.28 -14.56 -29.80
C ALA A 29 -9.92 -14.36 -29.15
N ALA A 30 -9.73 -13.17 -28.55
CA ALA A 30 -8.64 -12.94 -27.63
C ALA A 30 -8.67 -14.15 -26.68
N ILE A 31 -7.62 -14.97 -26.74
CA ILE A 31 -7.38 -15.97 -25.71
C ILE A 31 -7.03 -15.14 -24.48
N HIS A 32 -8.06 -14.68 -23.77
CA HIS A 32 -7.97 -14.35 -22.38
C HIS A 32 -7.48 -15.63 -21.73
N SER A 33 -6.17 -15.69 -21.45
CA SER A 33 -5.60 -16.72 -20.61
C SER A 33 -6.03 -16.45 -19.18
N ASP A 34 -7.35 -16.54 -18.95
CA ASP A 34 -7.90 -16.79 -17.63
C ASP A 34 -7.51 -18.23 -17.33
N LEU A 35 -6.36 -18.39 -16.69
CA LEU A 35 -6.04 -19.63 -16.00
C LEU A 35 -7.28 -20.02 -15.17
N PRO A 36 -7.74 -21.27 -15.23
CA PRO A 36 -8.78 -21.73 -14.32
C PRO A 36 -8.32 -21.42 -12.89
N ASP A 37 -9.21 -20.85 -12.08
CA ASP A 37 -9.02 -20.77 -10.64
C ASP A 37 -8.64 -22.19 -10.17
N LEU A 38 -7.38 -22.37 -9.77
CA LEU A 38 -6.89 -23.64 -9.23
C LEU A 38 -7.41 -23.87 -7.80
N GLY A 39 -8.27 -22.97 -7.32
CA GLY A 39 -9.14 -23.18 -6.18
C GLY A 39 -10.17 -24.26 -6.46
N ALA A 40 -10.14 -25.32 -5.65
CA ALA A 40 -11.27 -26.21 -5.53
C ALA A 40 -12.53 -25.37 -5.22
N PRO A 41 -13.68 -25.62 -5.88
CA PRO A 41 -14.94 -24.89 -5.66
C PRO A 41 -15.47 -24.98 -4.21
N ASP A 42 -14.85 -25.80 -3.35
CA ASP A 42 -15.20 -26.01 -1.95
C ASP A 42 -14.40 -25.14 -0.95
N LEU A 43 -13.58 -24.19 -1.40
CA LEU A 43 -12.85 -23.29 -0.49
C LEU A 43 -13.78 -22.20 0.06
N VAL A 44 -14.20 -22.37 1.32
CA VAL A 44 -15.06 -21.43 2.06
C VAL A 44 -14.29 -20.14 2.38
N THR A 45 -14.22 -19.20 1.45
CA THR A 45 -13.66 -17.86 1.75
C THR A 45 -14.41 -17.22 2.92
N TYR A 46 -13.69 -16.54 3.82
CA TYR A 46 -14.32 -15.77 4.90
C TYR A 46 -15.41 -14.83 4.38
N THR A 47 -16.51 -14.70 5.14
CA THR A 47 -17.50 -13.66 4.85
C THR A 47 -16.85 -12.28 4.95
N PRO A 48 -17.30 -11.28 4.15
CA PRO A 48 -16.78 -9.92 4.22
C PRO A 48 -16.79 -9.32 5.63
N GLU A 49 -17.82 -9.64 6.43
CA GLU A 49 -17.96 -9.20 7.81
C GLU A 49 -16.88 -9.79 8.71
N LYS A 50 -16.61 -11.11 8.57
CA LYS A 50 -15.57 -11.81 9.31
C LYS A 50 -14.19 -11.28 8.95
N GLU A 51 -13.92 -11.07 7.67
CA GLU A 51 -12.64 -10.52 7.22
C GLU A 51 -12.42 -9.09 7.73
N LYS A 52 -13.47 -8.26 7.74
CA LYS A 52 -13.42 -6.92 8.37
C LYS A 52 -13.11 -7.02 9.86
N ALA A 53 -13.75 -7.92 10.60
CA ALA A 53 -13.48 -8.13 12.03
C ALA A 53 -12.03 -8.58 12.28
N LEU A 54 -11.54 -9.54 11.50
CA LEU A 54 -10.14 -9.98 11.53
C LEU A 54 -9.18 -8.82 11.23
N GLY A 55 -9.48 -8.02 10.21
CA GLY A 55 -8.67 -6.86 9.84
C GLY A 55 -8.61 -5.80 10.95
N ARG A 56 -9.72 -5.56 11.65
CA ARG A 56 -9.73 -4.66 12.82
C ARG A 56 -8.84 -5.19 13.94
N ALA A 57 -9.05 -6.43 14.36
CA ALA A 57 -8.26 -7.03 15.44
C ALA A 57 -6.77 -7.08 15.07
N PHE A 58 -6.45 -7.43 13.82
CA PHE A 58 -5.09 -7.41 13.29
C PHE A 58 -4.48 -6.00 13.32
N SER A 59 -5.23 -4.98 12.88
CA SER A 59 -4.79 -3.57 12.96
C SER A 59 -4.47 -3.16 14.40
N THR A 60 -5.34 -3.50 15.36
CA THR A 60 -5.12 -3.20 16.77
C THR A 60 -3.82 -3.82 17.26
N THR A 61 -3.62 -5.12 16.99
CA THR A 61 -2.42 -5.83 17.44
C THR A 61 -1.15 -5.29 16.75
N LEU A 62 -1.23 -4.95 15.47
CA LEU A 62 -0.14 -4.33 14.73
C LEU A 62 0.30 -3.01 15.38
N HIS A 63 -0.66 -2.15 15.71
CA HIS A 63 -0.39 -0.85 16.34
C HIS A 63 0.06 -0.94 17.80
N THR A 64 -0.30 -2.01 18.53
CA THR A 64 0.13 -2.20 19.92
C THR A 64 1.48 -2.89 20.05
N GLN A 65 1.84 -3.77 19.11
CA GLN A 65 3.09 -4.53 19.18
C GLN A 65 4.26 -3.88 18.42
N PHE A 66 3.99 -3.02 17.45
CA PHE A 66 5.04 -2.44 16.61
C PHE A 66 5.10 -0.93 16.71
N ALA A 67 6.34 -0.42 16.72
CA ALA A 67 6.59 0.97 16.42
C ALA A 67 6.30 1.23 14.93
N MET A 68 5.47 2.23 14.66
CA MET A 68 5.03 2.59 13.32
C MET A 68 5.69 3.90 12.89
N ILE A 69 6.14 3.98 11.64
CA ILE A 69 6.61 5.23 11.04
C ILE A 69 5.38 6.01 10.56
N GLN A 70 5.16 7.17 11.19
CA GLN A 70 3.97 8.00 10.96
C GLN A 70 4.22 9.22 10.06
N ASP A 71 5.38 9.31 9.39
CA ASP A 71 5.69 10.44 8.51
C ASP A 71 4.69 10.50 7.34
N PRO A 72 3.88 11.58 7.23
CA PRO A 72 2.84 11.65 6.21
C PRO A 72 3.38 11.63 4.78
N THR A 73 4.59 12.13 4.56
CA THR A 73 5.18 12.22 3.21
C THR A 73 5.59 10.84 2.70
N LEU A 74 6.24 10.05 3.55
CA LEU A 74 6.62 8.66 3.26
C LEU A 74 5.38 7.78 3.11
N LEU A 75 4.42 7.87 4.04
CA LEU A 75 3.21 7.06 3.98
C LEU A 75 2.38 7.36 2.73
N ASP A 76 2.25 8.64 2.36
CA ASP A 76 1.57 9.04 1.13
C ASP A 76 2.29 8.50 -0.12
N TYR A 77 3.62 8.52 -0.17
CA TYR A 77 4.39 7.90 -1.26
C TYR A 77 4.10 6.39 -1.41
N ILE A 78 4.13 5.64 -0.30
CA ILE A 78 3.81 4.20 -0.34
C ILE A 78 2.36 3.97 -0.78
N ARG A 79 1.42 4.78 -0.30
CA ARG A 79 0.01 4.72 -0.72
C ARG A 79 -0.18 5.04 -2.19
N GLN A 80 0.56 5.99 -2.75
CA GLN A 80 0.49 6.29 -4.19
C GLN A 80 0.96 5.10 -5.04
N ILE A 81 2.01 4.38 -4.62
CA ILE A 81 2.42 3.13 -5.28
C ILE A 81 1.31 2.10 -5.17
N GLY A 82 0.81 1.87 -3.95
CA GLY A 82 -0.28 0.94 -3.67
C GLY A 82 -1.53 1.22 -4.50
N ALA A 83 -2.05 2.45 -4.46
CA ALA A 83 -3.24 2.89 -5.19
C ALA A 83 -3.10 2.71 -6.71
N ARG A 84 -1.90 2.98 -7.25
CA ARG A 84 -1.62 2.74 -8.67
C ARG A 84 -1.73 1.26 -9.03
N ILE A 85 -1.20 0.37 -8.20
CA ILE A 85 -1.27 -1.08 -8.42
C ILE A 85 -2.69 -1.60 -8.20
N THR A 86 -3.36 -1.21 -7.11
CA THR A 86 -4.72 -1.67 -6.79
C THR A 86 -5.74 -1.22 -7.82
N SER A 87 -5.52 -0.08 -8.50
CA SER A 87 -6.34 0.37 -9.64
C SER A 87 -6.34 -0.59 -10.85
N LYS A 88 -5.44 -1.58 -10.86
CA LYS A 88 -5.32 -2.62 -11.90
C LYS A 88 -5.83 -3.97 -11.44
N THR A 89 -6.37 -4.04 -10.23
CA THR A 89 -6.99 -5.26 -9.70
C THR A 89 -8.49 -5.19 -9.90
N ALA A 90 -9.17 -6.34 -9.98
CA ALA A 90 -10.64 -6.41 -9.94
C ALA A 90 -11.22 -6.12 -8.54
N SER A 91 -10.37 -5.87 -7.54
CA SER A 91 -10.79 -5.70 -6.15
C SER A 91 -11.17 -4.24 -5.87
N HIS A 92 -12.38 -4.02 -5.37
CA HIS A 92 -12.85 -2.72 -4.87
C HIS A 92 -12.57 -2.51 -3.37
N ARG A 93 -11.63 -3.26 -2.79
CA ARG A 93 -11.32 -3.20 -1.36
C ARG A 93 -10.51 -1.94 -1.02
N SER A 94 -10.79 -1.37 0.15
CA SER A 94 -9.96 -0.30 0.73
C SER A 94 -8.68 -0.88 1.32
N TYR A 95 -7.54 -0.62 0.67
CA TYR A 95 -6.22 -1.04 1.14
C TYR A 95 -5.65 -0.05 2.16
N ARG A 96 -4.98 -0.57 3.18
CA ARG A 96 -4.29 0.21 4.22
C ARG A 96 -2.82 -0.16 4.23
N PHE A 97 -1.96 0.83 4.03
CA PHE A 97 -0.52 0.65 3.99
C PHE A 97 0.11 1.21 5.25
N TYR A 98 0.96 0.41 5.88
CA TYR A 98 1.71 0.76 7.08
C TYR A 98 3.20 0.56 6.86
N VAL A 99 4.00 1.45 7.48
CA VAL A 99 5.45 1.31 7.52
C VAL A 99 5.86 1.06 8.97
N ILE A 100 6.54 -0.05 9.17
CA ILE A 100 6.91 -0.60 10.47
C ILE A 100 8.38 -0.27 10.71
N ASP A 101 8.70 0.21 11.92
CA ASP A 101 10.06 0.64 12.27
C ASP A 101 10.99 -0.55 12.58
N ARG A 102 11.21 -1.39 11.58
CA ARG A 102 12.00 -2.62 11.65
C ARG A 102 13.13 -2.61 10.61
N PRO A 103 14.39 -2.88 11.00
CA PRO A 103 15.52 -2.89 10.07
C PRO A 103 15.52 -4.08 9.11
N GLU A 104 14.77 -5.14 9.41
CA GLU A 104 14.68 -6.34 8.59
C GLU A 104 14.02 -6.03 7.23
N ILE A 105 14.47 -6.72 6.18
CA ILE A 105 13.82 -6.66 4.86
C ILE A 105 12.62 -7.60 4.91
N ASN A 106 11.44 -7.03 5.11
CA ASN A 106 10.18 -7.76 5.12
C ASN A 106 9.00 -6.91 4.65
N ALA A 107 7.95 -7.61 4.20
CA ALA A 107 6.61 -7.09 3.99
C ALA A 107 5.61 -8.22 4.26
N PHE A 108 4.34 -7.87 4.47
CA PHE A 108 3.28 -8.86 4.63
C PHE A 108 1.91 -8.29 4.26
N ALA A 109 1.02 -9.19 3.88
CA ALA A 109 -0.41 -8.97 3.73
C ALA A 109 -1.19 -9.50 4.94
N GLY A 110 -1.93 -8.61 5.61
CA GLY A 110 -2.90 -8.92 6.64
C GLY A 110 -4.34 -8.95 6.12
N PRO A 111 -5.31 -9.38 6.95
CA PRO A 111 -6.71 -9.43 6.56
C PRO A 111 -7.26 -8.07 6.15
N ASN A 112 -8.28 -8.06 5.28
CA ASN A 112 -9.00 -6.87 4.86
C ASN A 112 -8.10 -5.77 4.25
N GLY A 113 -7.15 -6.17 3.40
CA GLY A 113 -6.32 -5.25 2.61
C GLY A 113 -5.26 -4.49 3.40
N ILE A 114 -4.87 -5.00 4.58
CA ILE A 114 -3.76 -4.42 5.34
C ILE A 114 -2.45 -4.90 4.72
N ILE A 115 -1.55 -3.97 4.41
CA ILE A 115 -0.22 -4.25 3.89
C ILE A 115 0.80 -3.57 4.80
N GLY A 116 1.69 -4.36 5.39
CA GLY A 116 2.80 -3.90 6.22
C GLY A 116 4.10 -3.95 5.45
N LEU A 117 4.91 -2.89 5.54
CA LEU A 117 6.27 -2.85 5.00
C LEU A 117 7.25 -2.52 6.13
N HIS A 118 8.34 -3.28 6.25
CA HIS A 118 9.41 -2.90 7.15
C HIS A 118 10.25 -1.76 6.54
N ALA A 119 10.77 -0.87 7.39
CA ALA A 119 11.68 0.19 6.99
C ALA A 119 12.91 -0.37 6.24
N GLY A 120 13.41 -1.54 6.64
CA GLY A 120 14.50 -2.26 5.99
C GLY A 120 14.26 -2.53 4.50
N LEU A 121 13.03 -2.94 4.13
CA LEU A 121 12.65 -3.16 2.74
C LEU A 121 12.76 -1.88 1.90
N ILE A 122 12.22 -0.76 2.41
CA ILE A 122 12.27 0.54 1.72
C ILE A 122 13.73 0.99 1.53
N LEU A 123 14.57 0.76 2.54
CA LEU A 123 16.00 1.10 2.49
C LEU A 123 16.80 0.17 1.57
N ALA A 124 16.39 -1.09 1.40
CA ALA A 124 17.05 -2.09 0.56
C ALA A 124 16.67 -1.99 -0.93
N ALA A 125 15.47 -1.50 -1.26
CA ALA A 125 15.04 -1.31 -2.64
C ALA A 125 15.98 -0.36 -3.41
N ARG A 126 16.45 -0.79 -4.58
CA ARG A 126 17.36 -0.04 -5.48
C ARG A 126 16.60 0.82 -6.49
N SER A 127 15.36 0.46 -6.81
CA SER A 127 14.45 1.25 -7.64
C SER A 127 13.05 1.25 -7.06
N GLU A 128 12.22 2.20 -7.50
CA GLU A 128 10.80 2.19 -7.15
C GLU A 128 10.08 0.98 -7.75
N ASP A 129 10.55 0.44 -8.90
CA ASP A 129 9.98 -0.79 -9.47
C ASP A 129 10.18 -1.99 -8.54
N GLU A 130 11.34 -2.14 -7.89
CA GLU A 130 11.58 -3.22 -6.92
C GLU A 130 10.68 -3.07 -5.68
N LEU A 131 10.49 -1.84 -5.19
CA LEU A 131 9.58 -1.61 -4.06
C LEU A 131 8.12 -1.89 -4.47
N ALA A 132 7.72 -1.43 -5.65
CA ALA A 132 6.40 -1.66 -6.22
C ALA A 132 6.16 -3.14 -6.48
N SER A 133 7.17 -3.92 -6.87
CA SER A 133 7.02 -5.36 -7.10
C SER A 133 6.70 -6.12 -5.82
N VAL A 134 7.33 -5.76 -4.69
CA VAL A 134 6.98 -6.37 -3.40
C VAL A 134 5.58 -5.94 -2.96
N ILE A 135 5.20 -4.67 -3.15
CA ILE A 135 3.83 -4.22 -2.86
C ILE A 135 2.80 -4.97 -3.74
N ALA A 136 3.09 -5.18 -5.02
CA ALA A 136 2.22 -5.92 -5.94
C ALA A 136 2.09 -7.40 -5.54
N HIS A 137 3.16 -8.00 -5.04
CA HIS A 137 3.17 -9.36 -4.47
C HIS A 137 2.22 -9.46 -3.27
N GLU A 138 2.33 -8.54 -2.31
CA GLU A 138 1.45 -8.53 -1.14
C GLU A 138 -0.01 -8.23 -1.51
N ILE A 139 -0.25 -7.34 -2.48
CA ILE A 139 -1.60 -7.11 -3.01
C ILE A 139 -2.15 -8.41 -3.61
N ALA A 140 -1.34 -9.16 -4.35
CA ALA A 140 -1.77 -10.45 -4.91
C ALA A 140 -2.12 -11.47 -3.82
N HIS A 141 -1.39 -11.50 -2.69
CA HIS A 141 -1.80 -12.32 -1.54
C HIS A 141 -3.19 -11.97 -1.01
N VAL A 142 -3.55 -10.69 -1.00
CA VAL A 142 -4.89 -10.23 -0.61
C VAL A 142 -5.93 -10.59 -1.67
N THR A 143 -5.69 -10.25 -2.94
CA THR A 143 -6.69 -10.47 -4.01
C THR A 143 -6.98 -11.94 -4.24
N GLN A 144 -5.98 -12.81 -4.03
CA GLN A 144 -6.13 -14.26 -4.15
C GLN A 144 -6.53 -14.94 -2.84
N HIS A 145 -6.96 -14.16 -1.84
CA HIS A 145 -7.51 -14.69 -0.59
C HIS A 145 -6.60 -15.74 0.08
N HIS A 146 -5.27 -15.63 -0.08
CA HIS A 146 -4.32 -16.64 0.38
C HIS A 146 -4.40 -16.85 1.90
N LEU A 147 -4.71 -15.78 2.64
CA LEU A 147 -4.88 -15.85 4.07
C LEU A 147 -6.11 -16.67 4.46
N SER A 148 -7.29 -16.39 3.90
CA SER A 148 -8.49 -17.19 4.23
C SER A 148 -8.30 -18.63 3.79
N ARG A 149 -7.83 -18.87 2.56
CA ARG A 149 -7.57 -20.22 2.03
C ARG A 149 -6.60 -21.03 2.90
N ARG A 150 -5.60 -20.38 3.53
CA ARG A 150 -4.67 -21.02 4.46
C ARG A 150 -5.34 -21.49 5.75
N PHE A 151 -6.37 -20.78 6.21
CA PHE A 151 -7.03 -21.03 7.49
C PHE A 151 -8.39 -21.72 7.40
N ASP A 152 -9.02 -21.77 6.22
CA ASP A 152 -10.24 -22.55 5.98
C ASP A 152 -10.00 -24.05 6.21
N TYR A 153 -8.76 -24.52 6.10
CA TYR A 153 -8.34 -25.88 6.49
C TYR A 153 -8.46 -26.20 7.99
N GLN A 154 -8.72 -25.22 8.87
CA GLN A 154 -8.74 -25.41 10.33
C GLN A 154 -10.13 -25.47 10.97
N ASN A 155 -11.21 -25.35 10.18
CA ASN A 155 -12.61 -25.66 10.55
C ASN A 155 -13.07 -25.23 11.97
N SER A 156 -12.56 -24.12 12.51
CA SER A 156 -12.93 -23.63 13.85
C SER A 156 -13.21 -22.14 13.84
N ASN A 157 -14.48 -21.79 14.04
CA ASN A 157 -15.00 -20.41 14.05
C ASN A 157 -14.99 -19.80 15.46
N THR A 158 -13.98 -20.11 16.29
CA THR A 158 -13.95 -19.59 17.67
C THR A 158 -13.13 -18.29 17.76
N ALA A 159 -13.49 -17.42 18.71
CA ALA A 159 -12.70 -16.22 19.02
C ALA A 159 -11.24 -16.56 19.41
N ALA A 160 -11.02 -17.73 20.03
CA ALA A 160 -9.70 -18.26 20.32
C ALA A 160 -8.91 -18.55 19.03
N THR A 161 -9.52 -19.17 18.02
CA THR A 161 -8.89 -19.41 16.72
C THR A 161 -8.48 -18.09 16.04
N ILE A 162 -9.33 -17.06 16.13
CA ILE A 162 -9.04 -15.72 15.59
C ILE A 162 -7.84 -15.08 16.30
N ALA A 163 -7.81 -15.12 17.64
CA ALA A 163 -6.70 -14.58 18.41
C ALA A 163 -5.38 -15.34 18.12
N SER A 164 -5.43 -16.67 18.02
CA SER A 164 -4.29 -17.51 17.64
C SER A 164 -3.81 -17.21 16.21
N LEU A 165 -4.72 -16.95 15.27
CA LEU A 165 -4.42 -16.58 13.89
C LEU A 165 -3.70 -15.23 13.81
N ILE A 166 -4.19 -14.23 14.54
CA ILE A 166 -3.54 -12.91 14.59
C ILE A 166 -2.16 -13.05 15.23
N ALA A 167 -2.05 -13.76 16.35
CA ALA A 167 -0.77 -14.04 17.00
C ALA A 167 0.21 -14.75 16.05
N ALA A 168 -0.27 -15.73 15.28
CA ALA A 168 0.54 -16.47 14.32
C ALA A 168 1.07 -15.60 13.17
N ILE A 169 0.23 -14.73 12.59
CA ILE A 169 0.67 -13.79 11.54
C ILE A 169 1.76 -12.87 12.09
N LEU A 170 1.55 -12.37 13.31
CA LEU A 170 2.39 -11.34 13.90
C LEU A 170 3.72 -11.85 14.47
N VAL A 171 3.71 -13.08 14.99
CA VAL A 171 4.94 -13.79 15.35
C VAL A 171 5.67 -14.18 14.05
N GLY A 172 4.95 -14.65 13.03
CA GLY A 172 5.50 -14.99 11.72
C GLY A 172 6.14 -13.81 10.99
N SER A 173 5.61 -12.59 11.17
CA SER A 173 6.16 -11.35 10.61
C SER A 173 7.37 -10.79 11.37
N GLN A 174 7.80 -11.44 12.46
CA GLN A 174 9.00 -11.10 13.24
C GLN A 174 10.03 -12.24 13.24
N ASN A 175 9.53 -13.47 13.33
CA ASN A 175 10.31 -14.69 13.34
C ASN A 175 9.48 -15.81 12.71
N PRO A 176 9.72 -16.12 11.42
CA PRO A 176 8.97 -17.12 10.68
C PRO A 176 8.99 -18.51 11.34
N SER A 177 10.10 -18.90 11.98
CA SER A 177 10.24 -20.17 12.68
C SER A 177 9.39 -20.24 13.95
N ALA A 178 9.27 -19.13 14.68
CA ALA A 178 8.41 -19.04 15.86
C ALA A 178 6.92 -18.98 15.48
N GLY A 179 6.57 -18.27 14.40
CA GLY A 179 5.19 -18.21 13.91
C GLY A 179 4.70 -19.59 13.47
N MET A 180 5.57 -20.35 12.80
CA MET A 180 5.29 -21.74 12.44
C MET A 180 5.10 -22.61 13.71
N ALA A 181 5.93 -22.47 14.74
CA ALA A 181 5.79 -23.22 15.99
C ALA A 181 4.45 -22.92 16.73
N THR A 182 3.99 -21.66 16.72
CA THR A 182 2.68 -21.27 17.28
C THR A 182 1.51 -21.91 16.52
N ILE A 183 1.60 -21.97 15.18
CA ILE A 183 0.60 -22.65 14.34
C ILE A 183 0.67 -24.17 14.54
N MET A 184 1.87 -24.74 14.63
CA MET A 184 2.11 -26.18 14.81
C MET A 184 1.59 -26.68 16.17
N GLY A 185 1.81 -25.92 17.24
CA GLY A 185 1.34 -26.27 18.60
C GLY A 185 -0.18 -26.23 18.76
N SER A 186 -0.90 -25.51 17.89
CA SER A 186 -2.35 -25.32 17.99
C SER A 186 -3.16 -26.21 17.04
N ALA A 187 -2.57 -26.75 15.97
CA ALA A 187 -3.36 -27.41 14.91
C ALA A 187 -2.99 -28.87 14.55
N GLY A 188 -1.87 -29.44 14.99
CA GLY A 188 -1.57 -30.87 14.73
C GLY A 188 -1.68 -31.29 13.25
N LEU A 189 -1.15 -30.50 12.30
CA LEU A 189 -1.30 -30.71 10.85
C LEU A 189 0.00 -31.13 10.13
N ASN A 190 -0.17 -31.77 8.97
CA ASN A 190 0.87 -32.28 8.07
C ASN A 190 1.69 -31.14 7.42
N ILE A 191 2.91 -30.95 7.91
CA ILE A 191 3.86 -29.89 7.48
C ILE A 191 4.08 -29.88 5.96
N GLN A 192 4.11 -31.06 5.31
CA GLN A 192 4.39 -31.15 3.87
C GLN A 192 3.28 -30.51 3.03
N GLN A 193 2.02 -30.68 3.43
CA GLN A 193 0.88 -30.08 2.72
C GLN A 193 0.86 -28.55 2.88
N GLN A 194 1.19 -28.04 4.07
CA GLN A 194 1.30 -26.60 4.30
C GLN A 194 2.44 -25.96 3.49
N LEU A 195 3.61 -26.61 3.43
CA LEU A 195 4.74 -26.15 2.61
C LEU A 195 4.40 -26.18 1.11
N LYS A 196 3.69 -27.22 0.64
CA LYS A 196 3.23 -27.31 -0.75
C LYS A 196 2.23 -26.21 -1.09
N ASN A 197 1.22 -25.99 -0.24
CA ASN A 197 0.23 -24.91 -0.42
C ASN A 197 0.92 -23.54 -0.42
N SER A 198 1.93 -23.33 0.43
CA SER A 198 2.72 -22.10 0.43
C SER A 198 3.41 -21.87 -0.92
N ARG A 199 4.04 -22.88 -1.52
CA ARG A 199 4.68 -22.74 -2.84
C ARG A 199 3.68 -22.45 -3.97
N LEU A 200 2.49 -23.04 -3.92
CA LEU A 200 1.42 -22.74 -4.87
C LEU A 200 0.96 -21.29 -4.73
N HIS A 201 0.74 -20.82 -3.50
CA HIS A 201 0.36 -19.44 -3.22
C HIS A 201 1.44 -18.43 -3.67
N GLU A 202 2.73 -18.74 -3.48
CA GLU A 202 3.81 -17.86 -3.97
C GLU A 202 3.81 -17.78 -5.50
N ASN A 203 3.65 -18.91 -6.20
CA ASN A 203 3.61 -18.94 -7.66
C ASN A 203 2.40 -18.17 -8.22
N GLU A 204 1.27 -18.23 -7.54
CA GLU A 204 0.04 -17.51 -7.87
C GLU A 204 0.20 -16.01 -7.56
N ALA A 205 0.75 -15.66 -6.41
CA ALA A 205 1.03 -14.26 -6.03
C ALA A 205 1.99 -13.60 -7.02
N ASP A 206 3.06 -14.28 -7.45
CA ASP A 206 3.97 -13.79 -8.49
C ASP A 206 3.24 -13.57 -9.83
N HIS A 207 2.34 -14.49 -10.21
CA HIS A 207 1.62 -14.41 -11.48
C HIS A 207 0.76 -13.15 -11.55
N PHE A 208 -0.10 -12.97 -10.55
CA PHE A 208 -0.98 -11.80 -10.48
C PHE A 208 -0.21 -10.53 -10.16
N GLY A 209 0.80 -10.62 -9.29
CA GLY A 209 1.64 -9.49 -8.89
C GLY A 209 2.42 -8.90 -10.08
N ILE A 210 3.05 -9.72 -10.92
CA ILE A 210 3.76 -9.26 -12.14
C ILE A 210 2.77 -8.62 -13.12
N ARG A 211 1.58 -9.19 -13.28
CA ARG A 211 0.53 -8.60 -14.12
C ARG A 211 0.10 -7.22 -13.61
N TYR A 212 -0.26 -7.10 -12.32
CA TYR A 212 -0.65 -5.83 -11.72
C TYR A 212 0.47 -4.79 -11.80
N LEU A 213 1.72 -5.21 -11.58
CA LEU A 213 2.91 -4.38 -11.66
C LEU A 213 3.10 -3.82 -13.08
N SER A 214 3.01 -4.68 -14.09
CA SER A 214 3.09 -4.31 -15.50
C SER A 214 1.97 -3.34 -15.90
N GLU A 215 0.72 -3.67 -15.58
CA GLU A 215 -0.46 -2.84 -15.89
C GLU A 215 -0.43 -1.47 -15.18
N ALA A 216 0.22 -1.39 -14.02
CA ALA A 216 0.48 -0.15 -13.30
C ALA A 216 1.61 0.70 -13.92
N GLY A 217 2.31 0.14 -14.91
CA GLY A 217 3.36 0.75 -15.68
C GLY A 217 4.76 0.71 -15.04
N TYR A 218 4.96 -0.22 -14.11
CA TYR A 218 6.28 -0.54 -13.56
C TYR A 218 6.98 -1.62 -14.38
N ASN A 219 8.29 -1.79 -14.17
CA ASN A 219 9.06 -2.83 -14.84
C ASN A 219 8.62 -4.24 -14.37
N PRO A 220 8.09 -5.12 -15.25
CA PRO A 220 7.66 -6.46 -14.85
C PRO A 220 8.80 -7.38 -14.40
N TYR A 221 10.04 -7.11 -14.82
CA TYR A 221 11.23 -7.87 -14.40
C TYR A 221 11.64 -7.56 -12.95
N ALA A 222 11.16 -6.45 -12.37
CA ALA A 222 11.63 -5.97 -11.07
C ALA A 222 11.39 -6.97 -9.93
N MET A 223 10.34 -7.79 -10.01
CA MET A 223 10.06 -8.82 -9.00
C MET A 223 11.15 -9.90 -8.99
N GLY A 224 11.44 -10.48 -10.16
CA GLY A 224 12.49 -11.50 -10.32
C GLY A 224 13.88 -10.93 -10.00
N ASP A 225 14.15 -9.70 -10.44
CA ASP A 225 15.41 -9.00 -10.15
C ASP A 225 15.61 -8.80 -8.65
N PHE A 226 14.58 -8.33 -7.93
CA PHE A 226 14.64 -8.08 -6.50
C PHE A 226 14.87 -9.37 -5.71
N PHE A 227 14.01 -10.37 -5.87
CA PHE A 227 14.13 -11.64 -5.13
C PHE A 227 15.38 -12.43 -5.51
N GLY A 228 15.73 -12.47 -6.80
CA GLY A 228 16.95 -13.11 -7.28
C GLY A 228 18.20 -12.44 -6.75
N ARG A 229 18.20 -11.10 -6.63
CA ARG A 229 19.29 -10.36 -6.00
C ARG A 229 19.43 -10.66 -4.52
N LEU A 230 18.33 -10.62 -3.75
CA LEU A 230 18.37 -10.98 -2.33
C LEU A 230 18.86 -12.41 -2.11
N ALA A 231 18.43 -13.35 -2.96
CA ALA A 231 18.88 -14.74 -2.91
C ALA A 231 20.40 -14.84 -3.12
N ARG A 232 20.94 -14.17 -4.15
CA ARG A 232 22.39 -14.13 -4.40
C ARG A 232 23.16 -13.46 -3.27
N GLU A 233 22.69 -12.31 -2.78
CA GLU A 233 23.32 -11.60 -1.67
C GLU A 233 23.36 -12.46 -0.39
N SER A 234 22.32 -13.27 -0.14
CA SER A 234 22.25 -14.19 1.01
C SER A 234 23.15 -15.43 0.91
N GLN A 235 23.62 -15.82 -0.28
CA GLN A 235 24.55 -16.95 -0.45
C GLN A 235 25.95 -16.64 0.10
N TYR A 236 26.31 -15.36 0.18
CA TYR A 236 27.62 -14.94 0.70
C TYR A 236 27.61 -14.72 2.22
N ASP A 237 26.43 -14.75 2.85
CA ASP A 237 26.24 -14.56 4.29
C ASP A 237 25.12 -15.49 4.79
N GLU A 238 25.46 -16.78 4.97
CA GLU A 238 24.53 -17.85 5.37
C GLU A 238 23.78 -17.56 6.69
N PHE A 239 24.32 -16.68 7.54
CA PHE A 239 23.70 -16.32 8.82
C PHE A 239 22.61 -15.25 8.68
N THR A 240 22.46 -14.62 7.51
CA THR A 240 21.59 -13.45 7.32
C THR A 240 20.64 -13.59 6.14
N LEU A 241 20.00 -14.76 5.97
CA LEU A 241 18.88 -14.91 5.02
C LEU A 241 17.79 -13.88 5.36
N PRO A 242 17.49 -12.90 4.47
CA PRO A 242 16.48 -11.88 4.71
C PRO A 242 15.13 -12.46 5.13
N GLU A 243 14.44 -11.78 6.04
CA GLU A 243 13.18 -12.28 6.60
C GLU A 243 12.13 -12.53 5.49
N ILE A 244 12.07 -11.66 4.48
CA ILE A 244 11.19 -11.84 3.32
C ILE A 244 11.44 -13.15 2.57
N LEU A 245 12.68 -13.67 2.54
CA LEU A 245 12.99 -14.95 1.88
C LEU A 245 12.67 -16.16 2.76
N ARG A 246 12.46 -15.95 4.06
CA ARG A 246 11.97 -16.98 4.99
C ARG A 246 10.45 -17.08 4.94
N THR A 247 9.75 -15.95 4.86
CA THR A 247 8.28 -15.89 4.71
C THR A 247 7.82 -16.21 3.29
N HIS A 248 8.60 -15.82 2.28
CA HIS A 248 8.34 -16.08 0.85
C HIS A 248 9.53 -16.80 0.20
N PRO A 249 9.66 -18.13 0.40
CA PRO A 249 10.77 -18.89 -0.14
C PRO A 249 10.93 -18.71 -1.65
N VAL A 250 12.18 -18.46 -2.07
CA VAL A 250 12.54 -18.31 -3.48
C VAL A 250 13.26 -19.56 -3.97
N SER A 251 12.88 -20.06 -5.15
CA SER A 251 13.53 -21.19 -5.83
C SER A 251 13.96 -20.79 -7.24
N ALA A 252 14.88 -21.56 -7.83
CA ALA A 252 15.27 -21.36 -9.23
C ALA A 252 14.07 -21.45 -10.19
N ASP A 253 13.13 -22.40 -9.94
CA ASP A 253 11.88 -22.54 -10.71
C ASP A 253 11.00 -21.29 -10.58
N ARG A 254 10.84 -20.74 -9.37
CA ARG A 254 10.04 -19.53 -9.14
C ARG A 254 10.63 -18.32 -9.88
N LEU A 255 11.96 -18.15 -9.83
CA LEU A 255 12.66 -17.07 -10.55
C LEU A 255 12.55 -17.22 -12.08
N ALA A 256 12.69 -18.45 -12.60
CA ALA A 256 12.53 -18.71 -14.03
C ALA A 256 11.10 -18.39 -14.50
N ARG A 257 10.07 -18.80 -13.74
CA ARG A 257 8.68 -18.47 -14.04
C ARG A 257 8.40 -16.97 -13.97
N ALA A 258 9.01 -16.26 -13.02
CA ALA A 258 8.88 -14.81 -12.93
C ALA A 258 9.45 -14.13 -14.18
N ASP A 259 10.60 -14.58 -14.67
CA ASP A 259 11.22 -14.08 -15.90
C ASP A 259 10.35 -14.39 -17.14
N ASP A 260 9.91 -15.64 -17.29
CA ASP A 260 9.01 -16.05 -18.39
C ASP A 260 7.73 -15.22 -18.45
N ARG A 261 7.13 -14.93 -17.28
CA ARG A 261 5.94 -14.08 -17.18
C ARG A 261 6.24 -12.64 -17.54
N ALA A 262 7.36 -12.10 -17.06
CA ALA A 262 7.76 -10.73 -17.37
C ALA A 262 8.01 -10.54 -18.88
N GLN A 263 8.57 -11.55 -19.55
CA GLN A 263 8.76 -11.55 -21.01
C GLN A 263 7.45 -11.51 -21.80
N GLN A 264 6.39 -12.12 -21.27
CA GLN A 264 5.06 -12.15 -21.90
C GLN A 264 4.27 -10.85 -21.71
N MET A 265 4.72 -9.94 -20.85
CA MET A 265 4.02 -8.67 -20.60
C MET A 265 4.19 -7.68 -21.78
N PRO A 266 3.15 -6.89 -22.12
CA PRO A 266 3.25 -5.89 -23.17
C PRO A 266 4.40 -4.89 -22.91
N LYS A 267 5.21 -4.59 -23.93
CA LYS A 267 6.27 -3.57 -23.82
C LYS A 267 5.71 -2.15 -23.69
N THR A 268 4.47 -1.93 -24.13
CA THR A 268 3.79 -0.64 -24.14
C THR A 268 3.34 -0.15 -22.76
N THR A 269 3.39 -1.00 -21.73
CA THR A 269 2.98 -0.62 -20.37
C THR A 269 4.05 0.19 -19.62
N GLN A 270 5.31 0.23 -20.07
CA GLN A 270 6.40 1.01 -19.45
C GLN A 270 6.34 2.52 -19.76
N GLN A 271 5.15 3.13 -19.73
CA GLN A 271 4.94 4.56 -20.02
C GLN A 271 5.06 5.48 -18.81
N ARG A 272 5.39 4.94 -17.63
CA ARG A 272 5.57 5.74 -16.43
C ARG A 272 6.78 6.67 -16.63
N ALA A 273 6.55 7.98 -16.60
CA ALA A 273 7.62 8.94 -16.41
C ALA A 273 8.38 8.55 -15.14
N PHE A 274 9.57 7.98 -15.31
CA PHE A 274 10.41 7.55 -14.21
C PHE A 274 10.68 8.76 -13.32
N LYS A 275 10.03 8.82 -12.14
CA LYS A 275 10.38 9.77 -11.09
C LYS A 275 11.69 9.28 -10.45
N LYS A 276 12.79 9.44 -11.18
CA LYS A 276 14.10 8.80 -10.96
C LYS A 276 14.66 9.00 -9.54
N ASP A 277 14.21 10.03 -8.83
CA ASP A 277 14.71 10.40 -7.51
C ASP A 277 13.74 10.19 -6.33
N THR A 278 12.46 9.89 -6.56
CA THR A 278 11.47 9.91 -5.47
C THR A 278 11.80 8.88 -4.38
N LEU A 279 12.08 7.63 -4.74
CA LEU A 279 12.51 6.62 -3.77
C LEU A 279 13.74 7.08 -2.98
N THR A 280 14.72 7.69 -3.65
CA THR A 280 15.94 8.17 -2.98
C THR A 280 15.62 9.24 -1.94
N LEU A 281 14.76 10.21 -2.25
CA LEU A 281 14.32 11.22 -1.28
C LEU A 281 13.58 10.60 -0.09
N MET A 282 12.74 9.59 -0.35
CA MET A 282 12.04 8.86 0.72
C MET A 282 12.99 8.05 1.59
N LYS A 283 14.02 7.42 1.02
CA LYS A 283 15.09 6.73 1.76
C LYS A 283 15.91 7.70 2.62
N LEU A 284 16.21 8.90 2.11
CA LEU A 284 16.88 9.95 2.89
C LEU A 284 16.01 10.44 4.05
N ARG A 285 14.71 10.66 3.79
CA ARG A 285 13.73 11.01 4.81
C ARG A 285 13.65 9.95 5.90
N LEU A 286 13.50 8.69 5.51
CA LEU A 286 13.43 7.54 6.42
C LEU A 286 14.69 7.38 7.27
N ARG A 287 15.88 7.55 6.66
CA ARG A 287 17.15 7.53 7.38
C ARG A 287 17.25 8.62 8.45
N ASN A 288 16.85 9.84 8.13
CA ASN A 288 16.83 10.92 9.12
C ASN A 288 15.82 10.65 10.25
N LEU A 289 14.62 10.15 9.93
CA LEU A 289 13.61 9.78 10.94
C LEU A 289 14.14 8.74 11.93
N LYS A 290 14.95 7.80 11.43
CA LYS A 290 15.58 6.73 12.24
C LYS A 290 16.92 7.13 12.87
N ASN A 291 17.39 8.38 12.68
CA ASN A 291 18.75 8.81 13.03
C ASN A 291 19.84 7.84 12.53
N GLN A 292 19.62 7.25 11.35
CA GLN A 292 20.48 6.22 10.76
C GLN A 292 21.12 6.74 9.47
N PRO A 293 22.30 7.37 9.54
CA PRO A 293 22.98 7.87 8.35
C PRO A 293 23.33 6.72 7.39
N ALA A 294 23.31 7.01 6.09
CA ALA A 294 23.79 6.05 5.10
C ALA A 294 25.31 5.82 5.26
N SER A 295 25.83 4.72 4.72
CA SER A 295 27.28 4.48 4.70
C SER A 295 28.01 5.62 3.98
N GLN A 296 29.26 5.90 4.36
CA GLN A 296 30.06 6.95 3.72
C GLN A 296 30.15 6.80 2.20
N VAL A 297 30.24 5.55 1.71
CA VAL A 297 30.23 5.23 0.28
C VAL A 297 28.92 5.68 -0.38
N THR A 298 27.78 5.35 0.23
CA THR A 298 26.46 5.77 -0.27
C THR A 298 26.29 7.29 -0.22
N GLN A 299 26.82 7.95 0.81
CA GLN A 299 26.74 9.41 0.90
C GLN A 299 27.52 10.12 -0.22
N LYS A 300 28.63 9.54 -0.68
CA LYS A 300 29.42 10.08 -1.79
C LYS A 300 28.68 10.03 -3.13
N THR A 301 27.74 9.10 -3.32
CA THR A 301 26.99 8.96 -4.58
C THR A 301 25.79 9.91 -4.69
N TYR A 302 25.39 10.58 -3.60
CA TYR A 302 24.25 11.48 -3.64
C TYR A 302 24.47 12.69 -4.54
N THR A 303 23.42 13.12 -5.24
CA THR A 303 23.43 14.37 -6.01
C THR A 303 23.43 15.58 -5.07
N PRO A 304 23.80 16.78 -5.56
CA PRO A 304 23.66 18.01 -4.78
C PRO A 304 22.23 18.23 -4.26
N ALA A 305 21.21 17.97 -5.08
CA ALA A 305 19.80 18.06 -4.70
C ALA A 305 19.42 17.07 -3.57
N GLN A 306 19.90 15.83 -3.64
CA GLN A 306 19.67 14.81 -2.61
C GLN A 306 20.33 15.19 -1.28
N ARG A 307 21.60 15.65 -1.30
CA ARG A 307 22.29 16.16 -0.09
C ARG A 307 21.57 17.37 0.50
N CYS A 308 21.08 18.26 -0.36
CA CYS A 308 20.31 19.43 0.03
C CYS A 308 19.05 19.05 0.81
N TYR A 309 18.27 18.12 0.25
CA TYR A 309 17.06 17.60 0.87
C TYR A 309 17.37 16.94 2.22
N GLN A 310 18.39 16.06 2.26
CA GLN A 310 18.79 15.37 3.48
C GLN A 310 19.11 16.33 4.62
N LYS A 311 19.97 17.33 4.38
CA LYS A 311 20.38 18.30 5.41
C LYS A 311 19.21 19.16 5.89
N ASN A 312 18.42 19.71 4.97
CA ASN A 312 17.26 20.53 5.33
C ASN A 312 16.22 19.71 6.09
N HIS A 313 15.99 18.46 5.69
CA HIS A 313 15.06 17.59 6.40
C HIS A 313 15.56 17.23 7.80
N GLN A 314 16.85 16.98 7.96
CA GLN A 314 17.44 16.73 9.28
C GLN A 314 17.24 17.94 10.20
N ALA A 315 17.63 19.13 9.75
CA ALA A 315 17.38 20.37 10.50
C ALA A 315 15.89 20.62 10.77
N TRP A 316 15.00 20.09 9.92
CA TRP A 316 13.56 20.17 10.13
C TRP A 316 13.08 19.17 11.20
N LEU A 317 13.66 17.97 11.30
CA LEU A 317 13.35 17.05 12.39
C LEU A 317 13.90 17.53 13.74
N GLU A 318 15.08 18.16 13.74
CA GLU A 318 15.72 18.77 14.92
C GLU A 318 14.99 20.03 15.42
N GLN A 319 13.89 20.41 14.76
CA GLN A 319 13.06 21.58 15.11
C GLN A 319 13.86 22.89 15.19
N ALA A 320 14.89 23.04 14.36
CA ALA A 320 15.72 24.23 14.37
C ALA A 320 14.88 25.50 14.18
N ALA A 321 15.03 26.47 15.10
CA ALA A 321 14.23 27.69 15.10
C ALA A 321 14.78 28.80 14.18
N THR A 322 16.03 28.65 13.69
CA THR A 322 16.73 29.71 12.96
C THR A 322 16.87 29.39 11.47
N GLN A 323 16.75 30.42 10.63
CA GLN A 323 16.91 30.29 9.19
C GLN A 323 18.30 29.78 8.79
N VAL A 324 19.33 30.03 9.61
CA VAL A 324 20.72 29.59 9.37
C VAL A 324 20.85 28.06 9.34
N ALA A 325 19.95 27.35 10.03
CA ALA A 325 19.91 25.89 9.99
C ALA A 325 19.37 25.33 8.66
N TYR A 326 18.77 26.18 7.82
CA TYR A 326 18.11 25.81 6.57
C TYR A 326 18.77 26.46 5.35
N SER A 327 18.61 25.82 4.19
CA SER A 327 19.04 26.35 2.90
C SER A 327 17.88 26.31 1.91
N LEU A 328 16.96 27.27 2.04
CA LEU A 328 15.80 27.41 1.14
C LEU A 328 16.22 27.66 -0.32
N LYS A 329 17.29 28.43 -0.55
CA LYS A 329 17.87 28.64 -1.90
C LYS A 329 18.31 27.32 -2.54
N CYS A 330 18.88 26.44 -1.75
CA CYS A 330 19.30 25.13 -2.23
C CYS A 330 18.09 24.24 -2.57
N LEU A 331 17.02 24.29 -1.77
CA LEU A 331 15.77 23.57 -2.08
C LEU A 331 15.10 24.09 -3.37
N ASP A 332 15.11 25.41 -3.59
CA ASP A 332 14.62 26.02 -4.85
C ASP A 332 15.43 25.55 -6.08
N GLN A 333 16.75 25.49 -5.96
CA GLN A 333 17.62 24.95 -7.03
C GLN A 333 17.36 23.46 -7.28
N ALA A 334 17.18 22.67 -6.22
CA ALA A 334 16.88 21.25 -6.31
C ALA A 334 15.51 20.99 -6.96
N ASP A 335 14.51 21.81 -6.62
CA ASP A 335 13.18 21.76 -7.23
C ASP A 335 13.23 22.08 -8.74
N LYS A 336 13.96 23.12 -9.14
CA LYS A 336 14.16 23.47 -10.56
C LYS A 336 14.84 22.36 -11.36
N ALA A 337 15.71 21.57 -10.73
CA ALA A 337 16.34 20.41 -11.36
C ALA A 337 15.40 19.21 -11.50
N SER A 338 14.35 19.13 -10.67
CA SER A 338 13.38 18.03 -10.63
C SER A 338 11.93 18.52 -10.48
N PRO A 339 11.40 19.29 -11.45
CA PRO A 339 10.14 20.04 -11.31
C PRO A 339 8.89 19.17 -11.16
N GLN A 340 8.97 17.87 -11.49
CA GLN A 340 7.87 16.92 -11.34
C GLN A 340 7.76 16.33 -9.91
N SER A 341 8.70 16.66 -9.03
CA SER A 341 8.77 16.17 -7.65
C SER A 341 8.19 17.18 -6.67
N PRO A 342 7.08 16.88 -5.97
CA PRO A 342 6.51 17.81 -5.00
C PRO A 342 7.37 17.97 -3.74
N TYR A 343 8.30 17.04 -3.49
CA TYR A 343 8.91 16.86 -2.17
C TYR A 343 9.88 17.99 -1.78
N PHE A 344 10.53 18.64 -2.74
CA PHE A 344 11.41 19.78 -2.46
C PHE A 344 10.59 21.01 -2.03
N LYS A 345 9.56 21.39 -2.80
CA LYS A 345 8.64 22.47 -2.43
C LYS A 345 7.88 22.17 -1.16
N LEU A 346 7.45 20.92 -0.96
CA LEU A 346 6.76 20.51 0.27
C LEU A 346 7.65 20.70 1.50
N LEU A 347 8.90 20.24 1.46
CA LEU A 347 9.86 20.47 2.55
C LEU A 347 10.16 21.96 2.76
N ALA A 348 10.30 22.72 1.67
CA ALA A 348 10.49 24.17 1.75
C ALA A 348 9.29 24.86 2.45
N ALA A 349 8.06 24.48 2.09
CA ALA A 349 6.85 25.00 2.73
C ALA A 349 6.76 24.60 4.22
N GLN A 350 7.15 23.37 4.58
CA GLN A 350 7.23 22.92 5.98
C GLN A 350 8.22 23.76 6.80
N ILE A 351 9.37 24.10 6.21
CA ILE A 351 10.38 24.97 6.83
C ILE A 351 9.86 26.41 6.93
N GLN A 352 9.23 26.94 5.87
CA GLN A 352 8.65 28.28 5.87
C GLN A 352 7.57 28.45 6.95
N ILE A 353 6.70 27.46 7.15
CA ILE A 353 5.72 27.49 8.26
C ILE A 353 6.44 27.65 9.60
N ARG A 354 7.49 26.86 9.85
CA ARG A 354 8.26 26.94 11.11
C ARG A 354 8.95 28.29 11.30
N LEU A 355 9.44 28.88 10.22
CA LEU A 355 10.06 30.21 10.23
C LEU A 355 9.03 31.35 10.22
N ALA A 356 7.75 31.05 10.44
CA ALA A 356 6.64 32.00 10.39
C ALA A 356 6.56 32.80 9.07
N GLN A 357 6.88 32.16 7.94
CA GLN A 357 6.85 32.76 6.60
C GLN A 357 5.54 32.42 5.87
N PRO A 358 4.59 33.39 5.74
CA PRO A 358 3.25 33.12 5.20
C PRO A 358 3.23 32.75 3.71
N GLN A 359 4.33 32.97 2.97
CA GLN A 359 4.49 32.56 1.58
C GLN A 359 4.29 31.04 1.38
N ALA A 360 4.42 30.24 2.45
CA ALA A 360 4.08 28.82 2.45
C ALA A 360 2.65 28.55 1.97
N LEU A 361 1.67 29.40 2.31
CA LEU A 361 0.28 29.22 1.90
C LEU A 361 0.11 29.21 0.38
N GLN A 362 0.76 30.14 -0.32
CA GLN A 362 0.68 30.21 -1.78
C GLN A 362 1.33 28.98 -2.43
N THR A 363 2.49 28.56 -1.91
CA THR A 363 3.19 27.35 -2.37
C THR A 363 2.33 26.10 -2.18
N LEU A 364 1.65 25.99 -1.03
CA LEU A 364 0.81 24.83 -0.71
C LEU A 364 -0.49 24.80 -1.50
N ARG A 365 -1.10 25.95 -1.82
CA ARG A 365 -2.24 26.02 -2.75
C ARG A 365 -1.85 25.51 -4.14
N TYR A 366 -0.75 26.01 -4.69
CA TYR A 366 -0.21 25.53 -5.97
C TYR A 366 0.08 24.03 -5.96
N LEU A 367 0.71 23.52 -4.89
CA LEU A 367 0.96 22.09 -4.74
C LEU A 367 -0.33 21.26 -4.64
N SER A 368 -1.36 21.77 -3.97
CA SER A 368 -2.65 21.08 -3.82
C SER A 368 -3.40 20.97 -5.16
N GLU A 369 -3.29 22.00 -6.01
CA GLU A 369 -3.85 21.98 -7.38
C GLU A 369 -3.15 20.95 -8.28
N LEU A 370 -1.82 20.83 -8.19
CA LEU A 370 -1.05 19.89 -8.99
C LEU A 370 -1.09 18.44 -8.48
N TYR A 371 -1.25 18.27 -7.17
CA TYR A 371 -1.21 16.97 -6.51
C TYR A 371 -2.39 16.81 -5.55
N PRO A 372 -3.65 16.85 -6.05
CA PRO A 372 -4.83 16.77 -5.20
C PRO A 372 -4.82 15.47 -4.40
N GLY A 373 -4.45 14.33 -4.95
CA GLY A 373 -4.39 13.06 -4.19
C GLY A 373 -3.28 12.94 -3.13
N ASN A 374 -2.55 14.00 -2.76
CA ASN A 374 -1.44 13.95 -1.83
C ASN A 374 -1.82 14.39 -0.41
N ALA A 375 -1.88 13.43 0.50
CA ALA A 375 -2.26 13.67 1.89
C ALA A 375 -1.26 14.54 2.66
N ALA A 376 0.04 14.42 2.37
CA ALA A 376 1.07 15.18 3.06
C ALA A 376 0.98 16.69 2.72
N ILE A 377 0.63 17.01 1.47
CA ILE A 377 0.38 18.39 1.02
C ILE A 377 -0.87 18.93 1.73
N ALA A 378 -1.98 18.20 1.77
CA ALA A 378 -3.20 18.61 2.44
C ALA A 378 -2.99 18.87 3.95
N LEU A 379 -2.31 17.96 4.65
CA LEU A 379 -1.99 18.12 6.07
C LEU A 379 -1.05 19.31 6.32
N THR A 380 -0.09 19.54 5.43
CA THR A 380 0.83 20.69 5.53
C THR A 380 0.11 22.01 5.23
N GLN A 381 -0.81 22.02 4.27
CA GLN A 381 -1.66 23.17 3.96
C GLN A 381 -2.57 23.53 5.13
N ALA A 382 -3.20 22.54 5.78
CA ALA A 382 -3.98 22.76 6.98
C ALA A 382 -3.12 23.36 8.11
N ASN A 383 -1.88 22.90 8.25
CA ASN A 383 -0.94 23.48 9.22
C ASN A 383 -0.60 24.95 8.91
N ALA A 384 -0.37 25.29 7.65
CA ALA A 384 -0.15 26.67 7.24
C ALA A 384 -1.39 27.55 7.48
N LEU A 385 -2.60 27.05 7.20
CA LEU A 385 -3.85 27.78 7.47
C LEU A 385 -4.05 28.03 8.97
N ALA A 386 -3.78 27.03 9.80
CA ALA A 386 -3.90 27.18 11.25
C ALA A 386 -2.93 28.23 11.81
N GLU A 387 -1.75 28.35 11.22
CA GLU A 387 -0.70 29.29 11.65
C GLU A 387 -0.93 30.73 11.12
N PHE A 388 -1.31 30.87 9.85
CA PHE A 388 -1.30 32.16 9.14
C PHE A 388 -2.67 32.72 8.76
N ASP A 389 -3.75 31.95 8.94
CA ASP A 389 -5.12 32.36 8.61
C ASP A 389 -6.04 32.14 9.82
N SER A 390 -6.59 30.93 9.97
CA SER A 390 -7.35 30.54 11.14
C SER A 390 -7.39 29.03 11.32
N LYS A 391 -7.50 28.57 12.58
CA LYS A 391 -7.74 27.15 12.88
C LYS A 391 -9.03 26.65 12.26
N GLN A 392 -10.05 27.50 12.12
CA GLN A 392 -11.31 27.13 11.47
C GLN A 392 -11.11 26.85 9.98
N ALA A 393 -10.31 27.65 9.27
CA ALA A 393 -9.96 27.37 7.88
C ALA A 393 -9.23 26.02 7.72
N ALA A 394 -8.31 25.70 8.64
CA ALA A 394 -7.64 24.41 8.67
C ALA A 394 -8.61 23.24 8.91
N ILE A 395 -9.55 23.37 9.85
CA ILE A 395 -10.60 22.38 10.12
C ILE A 395 -11.49 22.17 8.90
N ASN A 396 -11.92 23.25 8.24
CA ASN A 396 -12.77 23.19 7.05
C ASN A 396 -12.07 22.40 5.94
N LEU A 397 -10.80 22.73 5.65
CA LEU A 397 -10.00 22.02 4.65
C LEU A 397 -9.88 20.53 4.99
N LEU A 398 -9.50 20.17 6.21
CA LEU A 398 -9.32 18.76 6.57
C LEU A 398 -10.64 17.99 6.55
N THR A 399 -11.74 18.60 6.99
CA THR A 399 -13.06 17.96 7.01
C THR A 399 -13.59 17.72 5.60
N GLU A 400 -13.43 18.69 4.69
CA GLU A 400 -13.81 18.54 3.28
C GLU A 400 -13.03 17.39 2.61
N ARG A 401 -11.74 17.28 2.93
CA ARG A 401 -10.84 16.30 2.32
C ARG A 401 -10.82 14.93 2.96
N LEU A 402 -11.52 14.74 4.10
CA LEU A 402 -11.62 13.44 4.76
C LEU A 402 -12.22 12.36 3.85
N VAL A 403 -13.10 12.73 2.93
CA VAL A 403 -13.72 11.80 1.97
C VAL A 403 -12.68 11.22 1.01
N GLU A 404 -11.69 12.02 0.62
CA GLU A 404 -10.61 11.60 -0.29
C GLU A 404 -9.55 10.76 0.43
N PHE A 405 -9.33 11.04 1.72
CA PHE A 405 -8.29 10.43 2.55
C PHE A 405 -8.86 9.54 3.64
N GLU A 406 -9.94 8.82 3.32
CA GLU A 406 -10.55 7.86 4.21
C GLU A 406 -9.49 6.85 4.70
N HIS A 407 -9.54 6.50 5.98
CA HIS A 407 -8.54 5.65 6.66
C HIS A 407 -7.11 6.22 6.72
N GLN A 408 -6.95 7.54 6.74
CA GLN A 408 -5.67 8.16 7.09
C GLN A 408 -5.73 8.75 8.49
N GLY A 409 -5.28 7.98 9.50
CA GLY A 409 -5.31 8.37 10.91
C GLY A 409 -4.73 9.77 11.23
N ALA A 410 -3.75 10.24 10.45
CA ALA A 410 -3.16 11.56 10.60
C ALA A 410 -4.18 12.72 10.43
N PHE A 411 -5.23 12.54 9.62
CA PHE A 411 -6.29 13.55 9.49
C PHE A 411 -7.14 13.64 10.75
N TYR A 412 -7.54 12.49 11.31
CA TYR A 412 -8.31 12.43 12.56
C TYR A 412 -7.52 13.02 13.73
N GLU A 413 -6.25 12.64 13.86
CA GLU A 413 -5.36 13.19 14.89
C GLU A 413 -5.23 14.72 14.76
N ARG A 414 -5.05 15.22 13.53
CA ARG A 414 -4.88 16.64 13.27
C ARG A 414 -6.16 17.44 13.54
N LEU A 415 -7.32 16.91 13.14
CA LEU A 415 -8.61 17.51 13.43
C LEU A 415 -8.87 17.55 14.93
N ALA A 416 -8.67 16.43 15.65
CA ALA A 416 -8.82 16.39 17.10
C ALA A 416 -7.95 17.46 17.79
N ARG A 417 -6.69 17.63 17.35
CA ARG A 417 -5.80 18.68 17.86
C ARG A 417 -6.36 20.08 17.63
N TYR A 418 -6.85 20.40 16.42
CA TYR A 418 -7.37 21.73 16.13
C TYR A 418 -8.67 22.05 16.87
N TYR A 419 -9.56 21.07 17.05
CA TYR A 419 -10.75 21.24 17.89
C TYR A 419 -10.38 21.47 19.36
N SER A 420 -9.42 20.69 19.88
CA SER A 420 -8.94 20.85 21.27
C SER A 420 -8.35 22.25 21.50
N GLN A 421 -7.56 22.74 20.55
CA GLN A 421 -7.00 24.10 20.59
C GLN A 421 -8.02 25.24 20.41
N GLN A 422 -9.27 24.91 20.10
CA GLN A 422 -10.41 25.84 20.08
C GLN A 422 -11.37 25.61 21.26
N ASN A 423 -11.02 24.75 22.22
CA ASN A 423 -11.88 24.33 23.34
C ASN A 423 -13.22 23.71 22.88
N ASP A 424 -13.24 23.05 21.71
CA ASP A 424 -14.38 22.26 21.25
C ASP A 424 -14.18 20.79 21.67
N ASP A 425 -14.70 20.46 22.85
CA ASP A 425 -14.59 19.12 23.42
C ASP A 425 -15.36 18.08 22.62
N PHE A 426 -16.50 18.43 22.02
CA PHE A 426 -17.25 17.53 21.16
C PHE A 426 -16.42 17.11 19.95
N GLY A 427 -15.89 18.08 19.20
CA GLY A 427 -15.05 17.84 18.04
C GLY A 427 -13.80 17.03 18.40
N THR A 428 -13.16 17.37 19.51
CA THR A 428 -11.97 16.67 20.02
C THR A 428 -12.23 15.18 20.23
N HIS A 429 -13.23 14.84 21.06
CA HIS A 429 -13.54 13.45 21.38
C HIS A 429 -14.09 12.68 20.16
N TYR A 430 -14.85 13.35 19.29
CA TYR A 430 -15.38 12.75 18.07
C TYR A 430 -14.26 12.29 17.12
N TYR A 431 -13.26 13.14 16.86
CA TYR A 431 -12.18 12.77 15.97
C TYR A 431 -11.16 11.82 16.62
N LEU A 432 -10.96 11.88 17.95
CA LEU A 432 -10.22 10.84 18.67
C LEU A 432 -10.92 9.47 18.57
N ALA A 433 -12.26 9.43 18.64
CA ALA A 433 -13.01 8.18 18.48
C ALA A 433 -12.81 7.58 17.09
N LEU A 434 -12.86 8.40 16.03
CA LEU A 434 -12.56 7.96 14.66
C LEU A 434 -11.11 7.48 14.49
N GLN A 435 -10.16 8.12 15.17
CA GLN A 435 -8.77 7.68 15.16
C GLN A 435 -8.61 6.30 15.81
N GLU A 436 -9.19 6.08 17.00
CA GLU A 436 -9.11 4.79 17.69
C GLU A 436 -9.84 3.68 16.91
N GLU A 437 -10.97 3.99 16.29
CA GLU A 437 -11.64 3.05 15.39
C GLU A 437 -10.76 2.68 14.20
N HIS A 438 -10.09 3.67 13.59
CA HIS A 438 -9.15 3.44 12.49
C HIS A 438 -7.98 2.55 12.91
N LEU A 439 -7.48 2.70 14.13
CA LEU A 439 -6.44 1.85 14.70
C LEU A 439 -6.96 0.44 15.05
N GLY A 440 -8.28 0.25 15.11
CA GLY A 440 -8.95 -1.00 15.50
C GLY A 440 -9.27 -1.09 17.00
N ASN A 441 -8.96 -0.05 17.78
CA ASN A 441 -9.21 0.00 19.22
C ASN A 441 -10.68 0.36 19.52
N ILE A 442 -11.56 -0.60 19.27
CA ILE A 442 -13.02 -0.40 19.30
C ILE A 442 -13.54 -0.04 20.69
N GLU A 443 -12.98 -0.60 21.76
CA GLU A 443 -13.40 -0.28 23.13
C GLU A 443 -13.11 1.20 23.46
N LYS A 444 -11.91 1.68 23.13
CA LYS A 444 -11.56 3.09 23.34
C LYS A 444 -12.33 4.01 22.40
N ALA A 445 -12.60 3.59 21.17
CA ALA A 445 -13.45 4.34 20.24
C ALA A 445 -14.89 4.51 20.80
N HIS A 446 -15.48 3.45 21.36
CA HIS A 446 -16.78 3.51 22.06
C HIS A 446 -16.75 4.49 23.23
N TYR A 447 -15.72 4.40 24.08
CA TYR A 447 -15.56 5.30 25.21
C TYR A 447 -15.50 6.77 24.75
N LEU A 448 -14.68 7.08 23.75
CA LEU A 448 -14.52 8.44 23.23
C LEU A 448 -15.78 8.95 22.52
N ALA A 449 -16.51 8.09 21.80
CA ALA A 449 -17.79 8.46 21.19
C ALA A 449 -18.84 8.82 22.25
N ARG A 450 -18.88 8.08 23.38
CA ARG A 450 -19.74 8.42 24.52
C ARG A 450 -19.30 9.72 25.20
N GLN A 451 -18.00 9.95 25.35
CA GLN A 451 -17.48 11.23 25.86
C GLN A 451 -17.88 12.38 24.94
N ALA A 452 -17.79 12.24 23.61
CA ALA A 452 -18.24 13.29 22.69
C ALA A 452 -19.74 13.62 22.91
N GLU A 453 -20.57 12.61 23.13
CA GLU A 453 -22.01 12.79 23.35
C GLU A 453 -22.36 13.64 24.59
N THR A 454 -21.54 13.60 25.66
CA THR A 454 -21.83 14.34 26.91
C THR A 454 -21.80 15.85 26.69
N PHE A 455 -21.03 16.32 25.70
CA PHE A 455 -20.91 17.74 25.33
C PHE A 455 -22.04 18.24 24.41
N LEU A 456 -22.96 17.37 24.00
CA LEU A 456 -24.14 17.74 23.21
C LEU A 456 -25.38 17.87 24.09
N THR A 457 -26.21 18.88 23.82
CA THR A 457 -27.56 18.96 24.40
C THR A 457 -28.46 17.86 23.82
N ALA A 458 -29.58 17.55 24.49
CA ALA A 458 -30.52 16.53 24.02
C ALA A 458 -31.06 16.79 22.60
N GLU A 459 -31.26 18.06 22.24
CA GLU A 459 -31.67 18.45 20.89
C GLU A 459 -30.54 18.25 19.86
N MET A 460 -29.32 18.66 20.21
CA MET A 460 -28.15 18.49 19.33
C MET A 460 -27.87 17.01 19.08
N ARG A 461 -27.97 16.14 20.09
CA ARG A 461 -27.77 14.69 19.95
C ARG A 461 -28.68 14.10 18.88
N LYS A 462 -29.99 14.41 18.93
CA LYS A 462 -30.97 13.93 17.95
C LYS A 462 -30.65 14.38 16.51
N LYS A 463 -30.00 15.53 16.35
CA LYS A 463 -29.64 16.11 15.04
C LYS A 463 -28.23 15.74 14.59
N ASN A 464 -27.39 15.16 15.45
CA ASN A 464 -25.98 14.88 15.17
C ASN A 464 -25.78 13.54 14.43
N ALA A 465 -26.20 13.51 13.17
CA ALA A 465 -26.18 12.31 12.34
C ALA A 465 -24.78 11.66 12.23
N LYS A 466 -23.69 12.44 12.30
CA LYS A 466 -22.32 11.91 12.21
C LYS A 466 -21.91 11.12 13.46
N LEU A 467 -22.33 11.54 14.65
CA LEU A 467 -22.07 10.82 15.89
C LEU A 467 -22.90 9.53 15.95
N GLU A 468 -24.17 9.60 15.57
CA GLU A 468 -25.05 8.42 15.56
C GLU A 468 -24.60 7.36 14.54
N ARG A 469 -24.11 7.78 13.35
CA ARG A 469 -23.49 6.85 12.40
C ARG A 469 -22.24 6.18 12.97
N LEU A 470 -21.40 6.92 13.69
CA LEU A 470 -20.21 6.37 14.35
C LEU A 470 -20.60 5.34 15.42
N LYS A 471 -21.49 5.72 16.35
CA LYS A 471 -21.97 4.82 17.41
C LYS A 471 -22.62 3.56 16.85
N SER A 472 -23.47 3.69 15.83
CA SER A 472 -24.12 2.56 15.16
C SER A 472 -23.09 1.60 14.54
N ARG A 473 -22.07 2.13 13.84
CA ARG A 473 -20.96 1.32 13.32
C ARG A 473 -20.18 0.61 14.43
N LEU A 474 -19.88 1.31 15.53
CA LEU A 474 -19.14 0.74 16.65
C LEU A 474 -19.93 -0.37 17.36
N GLU A 475 -21.26 -0.27 17.45
CA GLU A 475 -22.10 -1.33 18.03
C GLU A 475 -22.14 -2.58 17.14
N GLN A 476 -22.01 -2.45 15.82
CA GLN A 476 -21.87 -3.62 14.91
C GLN A 476 -20.57 -4.40 15.10
N TYR A 477 -19.62 -3.88 15.88
CA TYR A 477 -18.35 -4.54 16.15
C TYR A 477 -18.35 -5.37 17.44
N ARG A 478 -19.38 -5.26 18.28
CA ARG A 478 -19.65 -6.18 19.40
C ARG A 478 -20.23 -7.48 18.87
#